data_AF-A0A941NU81-F1
#
_entry.id   AF-A0A941NU81-F1
#
_cell.length_a   1.000
_cell.length_b   1.000
_cell.length_c   1.000
_cell.angle_alpha   90.00
_cell.angle_beta   90.00
_cell.angle_gamma   90.00
#
_symmetry.space_group_name_H-M   'P 1'
#
loop_
_entity.id
_entity.type
_entity.pdbx_description
1 polymer ?
#
loop_
_entity_poly.entity_id
_entity_poly.type
_entity_poly.pdbx_seq_one_letter_code
_entity_poly.pdbx_strand_id
1 'polypeptide(L)'
;MVKFAISKQGDTLLSNSFNGYNSKLLIKCKKCGEDYEQTLNMYRKGYQHKKCSDRLFESSSGLKLATRPVTYLTKICINCEKEFVICKSLKRRITCSDECKEKYIKSDIHIAKLREAGLKSVKSSCSRSKNEIYFAELCKSKFENVLTNEKMFEGWDADVILPLFKIAINWNGIFHYKPIRKGMNIEKVKNRDSQKNEAIIRSGYTPYNIKDMGSYNKKFVESEFKKFLDYIYFT
;
A
#
# COMPACT_ATOMS: atom_id res chain seq x y z
N MET A 1 21.94 25.59 -6.87
CA MET A 1 20.50 25.66 -6.51
C MET A 1 20.23 26.16 -5.09
N VAL A 2 20.87 25.62 -4.05
CA VAL A 2 20.60 26.00 -2.64
C VAL A 2 20.90 27.48 -2.34
N LYS A 3 22.09 27.98 -2.73
CA LYS A 3 22.47 29.39 -2.58
C LYS A 3 21.48 30.35 -3.25
N PHE A 4 20.99 30.00 -4.44
CA PHE A 4 20.01 30.79 -5.19
C PHE A 4 18.65 30.87 -4.47
N ALA A 5 18.18 29.75 -3.90
CA ALA A 5 16.90 29.73 -3.17
C ALA A 5 16.94 30.60 -1.90
N ILE A 6 18.09 30.62 -1.21
CA ILE A 6 18.29 31.40 0.02
C ILE A 6 18.44 32.89 -0.31
N SER A 7 19.29 33.19 -1.29
CA SER A 7 19.51 34.55 -1.79
C SER A 7 18.24 35.20 -2.36
N LYS A 8 17.33 34.44 -2.99
CA LYS A 8 16.05 34.95 -3.51
C LYS A 8 15.14 35.53 -2.41
N GLN A 9 15.22 35.04 -1.18
CA GLN A 9 14.48 35.58 -0.04
C GLN A 9 15.28 36.67 0.71
N GLY A 10 16.52 36.93 0.29
CA GLY A 10 17.38 37.99 0.80
C GLY A 10 18.40 37.55 1.86
N ASP A 11 18.28 36.36 2.44
CA ASP A 11 19.25 35.86 3.43
C ASP A 11 20.54 35.35 2.78
N THR A 12 21.61 35.23 3.58
CA THR A 12 22.92 34.77 3.10
C THR A 12 23.25 33.38 3.65
N LEU A 13 23.60 32.43 2.78
CA LEU A 13 24.04 31.11 3.18
C LEU A 13 25.52 31.15 3.63
N LEU A 14 25.80 30.76 4.87
CA LEU A 14 27.16 30.70 5.43
C LEU A 14 27.76 29.28 5.40
N SER A 15 26.94 28.23 5.35
CA SER A 15 27.43 26.85 5.29
C SER A 15 28.06 26.51 3.93
N ASN A 16 29.29 25.96 3.96
CA ASN A 16 30.03 25.57 2.75
C ASN A 16 29.67 24.18 2.21
N SER A 17 29.09 23.31 3.03
CA SER A 17 28.68 21.96 2.66
C SER A 17 27.15 21.79 2.74
N PHE A 18 26.59 21.08 1.76
CA PHE A 18 25.17 20.73 1.70
C PHE A 18 25.04 19.22 1.54
N ASN A 19 24.52 18.54 2.57
CA ASN A 19 24.42 17.08 2.62
C ASN A 19 22.98 16.56 2.37
N GLY A 20 22.03 17.46 2.07
CA GLY A 20 20.66 17.09 1.69
C GLY A 20 19.57 18.01 2.23
N TYR A 21 18.30 17.73 1.89
CA TYR A 21 17.17 18.62 2.22
C TYR A 21 16.89 18.77 3.72
N ASN A 22 17.29 17.80 4.52
CA ASN A 22 17.11 17.78 5.98
C ASN A 22 18.39 18.12 6.75
N SER A 23 19.53 18.35 6.07
CA SER A 23 20.72 18.85 6.76
C SER A 23 20.51 20.30 7.15
N LYS A 24 20.90 20.65 8.37
CA LYS A 24 20.88 22.03 8.84
C LYS A 24 21.90 22.85 8.05
N LEU A 25 21.50 24.08 7.71
CA LEU A 25 22.34 25.07 7.05
C LEU A 25 22.47 26.26 7.98
N LEU A 26 23.67 26.82 8.05
CA LEU A 26 23.93 28.08 8.75
C LEU A 26 23.60 29.23 7.79
N ILE A 27 22.64 30.07 8.17
CA ILE A 27 22.09 31.14 7.35
C ILE A 27 22.15 32.43 8.16
N LYS A 28 22.59 33.53 7.53
CA LYS A 28 22.56 34.87 8.10
C LYS A 28 21.28 35.58 7.69
N CYS A 29 20.46 35.95 8.67
CA CYS A 29 19.20 36.64 8.42
C CYS A 29 19.44 38.05 7.90
N LYS A 30 18.80 38.44 6.81
CA LYS A 30 18.90 39.80 6.26
C LYS A 30 18.28 40.85 7.17
N LYS A 31 17.18 40.52 7.85
CA LYS A 31 16.39 41.48 8.64
C LYS A 31 17.12 41.95 9.88
N CYS A 32 17.77 41.03 10.59
CA CYS A 32 18.36 41.26 11.90
C CYS A 32 19.86 40.96 11.96
N GLY A 33 20.45 40.47 10.87
CA GLY A 33 21.89 40.22 10.77
C GLY A 33 22.40 39.03 11.60
N GLU A 34 21.53 38.37 12.38
CA GLU A 34 21.91 37.21 13.18
C GLU A 34 22.01 35.93 12.35
N ASP A 35 22.92 35.07 12.78
CA ASP A 35 23.13 33.74 12.19
C ASP A 35 22.21 32.72 12.86
N TYR A 36 21.57 31.87 12.06
CA TYR A 36 20.66 30.85 12.53
C TYR A 36 20.77 29.57 11.72
N GLU A 37 20.43 28.44 12.35
CA GLU A 37 20.41 27.15 11.69
C GLU A 37 19.01 26.79 11.22
N GLN A 38 18.88 26.41 9.95
CA GLN A 38 17.61 25.90 9.42
C GLN A 38 17.83 24.88 8.31
N THR A 39 16.91 23.92 8.17
CA THR A 39 16.95 22.97 7.05
C THR A 39 16.44 23.63 5.77
N LEU A 40 16.97 23.19 4.61
CA LEU A 40 16.51 23.68 3.32
C LEU A 40 15.02 23.41 3.09
N ASN A 41 14.49 22.29 3.59
CA ASN A 41 13.06 21.97 3.50
C ASN A 41 12.18 23.00 4.22
N MET A 42 12.56 23.39 5.45
CA MET A 42 11.85 24.44 6.19
C MET A 42 11.96 25.80 5.47
N TYR A 43 13.14 26.13 4.96
CA TYR A 43 13.35 27.39 4.22
C TYR A 43 12.50 27.47 2.94
N ARG A 44 12.43 26.38 2.16
CA ARG A 44 11.56 26.28 0.96
C ARG A 44 10.07 26.40 1.28
N LYS A 45 9.65 25.98 2.48
CA LYS A 45 8.28 26.14 2.97
C LYS A 45 7.97 27.54 3.51
N GLY A 46 8.93 28.48 3.43
CA GLY A 46 8.75 29.87 3.82
C GLY A 46 8.95 30.16 5.31
N TYR A 47 9.54 29.23 6.07
CA TYR A 47 9.91 29.49 7.47
C TYR A 47 11.12 30.44 7.49
N GLN A 48 11.03 31.49 8.31
CA GLN A 48 12.06 32.52 8.47
C GLN A 48 12.73 32.40 9.85
N HIS A 49 13.83 33.13 10.04
CA HIS A 49 14.51 33.26 11.33
C HIS A 49 13.51 33.57 12.46
N LYS A 50 13.52 32.77 13.53
CA LYS A 50 12.50 32.81 14.61
C LYS A 50 12.28 34.20 15.23
N LYS A 51 13.35 35.01 15.35
CA LYS A 51 13.24 36.38 15.90
C LYS A 51 12.66 37.39 14.91
N CYS A 52 12.78 37.11 13.61
CA CYS A 52 12.50 38.04 12.52
C CYS A 52 11.32 37.55 11.65
N SER A 53 10.82 36.34 11.95
CA SER A 53 9.51 35.87 11.56
C SER A 53 8.52 36.60 12.44
N ASP A 54 7.79 37.56 11.88
CA ASP A 54 6.63 38.14 12.51
C ASP A 54 5.55 37.06 12.67
N ARG A 55 5.72 36.17 13.65
CA ARG A 55 4.60 35.78 14.46
C ARG A 55 4.54 36.82 15.54
N LEU A 56 3.89 37.94 15.22
CA LEU A 56 3.34 38.85 16.21
C LEU A 56 2.69 38.01 17.30
N PHE A 57 3.37 37.95 18.44
CA PHE A 57 2.80 37.54 19.70
C PHE A 57 3.27 38.54 20.73
N GLU A 58 2.92 39.81 20.53
CA GLU A 58 2.76 40.73 21.64
C GLU A 58 1.50 41.59 21.44
N SER A 59 0.77 41.64 22.54
CA SER A 59 -0.48 42.28 22.82
C SER A 59 -0.37 43.79 22.86
N SER A 60 -1.01 44.47 21.92
CA SER A 60 -1.62 45.79 22.11
C SER A 60 -2.17 46.22 20.75
N SER A 61 -3.46 46.57 20.68
CA SER A 61 -4.20 46.95 19.46
C SER A 61 -4.57 45.82 18.46
N GLY A 62 -5.62 45.06 18.81
CA GLY A 62 -6.77 44.95 17.91
C GLY A 62 -6.67 44.12 16.62
N LEU A 63 -5.97 42.99 16.59
CA LEU A 63 -6.20 41.97 15.57
C LEU A 63 -7.20 40.94 16.09
N LYS A 64 -8.45 41.03 15.62
CA LYS A 64 -9.40 39.92 15.74
C LYS A 64 -8.79 38.73 15.00
N LEU A 65 -8.20 37.77 15.72
CA LEU A 65 -8.10 36.42 15.18
C LEU A 65 -9.48 36.11 14.63
N ALA A 66 -9.56 35.73 13.35
CA ALA A 66 -10.78 35.11 12.86
C ALA A 66 -10.94 33.82 13.66
N THR A 67 -11.59 33.91 14.82
CA THR A 67 -12.02 32.79 15.64
C THR A 67 -13.09 32.10 14.82
N ARG A 68 -12.66 31.26 13.87
CA ARG A 68 -13.57 30.34 13.21
C ARG A 68 -14.33 29.65 14.34
N PRO A 69 -15.66 29.75 14.38
CA PRO A 69 -16.43 29.22 15.48
C PRO A 69 -16.09 27.74 15.61
N VAL A 70 -15.54 27.36 16.77
CA VAL A 70 -15.22 25.97 17.06
C VAL A 70 -16.56 25.28 17.23
N THR A 71 -16.89 24.40 16.30
CA THR A 71 -18.09 23.57 16.39
C THR A 71 -17.79 22.40 17.30
N TYR A 72 -18.66 22.21 18.29
CA TYR A 72 -18.58 21.10 19.23
C TYR A 72 -19.58 20.00 18.84
N LEU A 73 -19.27 18.78 19.21
CA LEU A 73 -20.10 17.60 19.01
C LEU A 73 -20.15 16.84 20.32
N THR A 74 -21.36 16.44 20.70
CA THR A 74 -21.57 15.57 21.86
C THR A 74 -21.57 14.12 21.43
N LYS A 75 -20.87 13.25 22.17
CA LYS A 75 -20.75 11.82 21.91
C LYS A 75 -20.85 11.02 23.20
N ILE A 76 -21.20 9.74 23.06
CA ILE A 76 -21.20 8.78 24.17
C ILE A 76 -19.89 7.99 24.12
N CYS A 77 -19.23 7.85 25.27
CA CYS A 77 -17.98 7.10 25.37
C CYS A 77 -18.24 5.60 25.21
N ILE A 78 -17.54 4.94 24.28
CA ILE A 78 -17.68 3.49 24.06
C ILE A 78 -17.24 2.60 25.25
N ASN A 79 -16.51 3.16 26.21
CA ASN A 79 -15.94 2.40 27.34
C ASN A 79 -16.72 2.60 28.65
N CYS A 80 -17.18 3.81 28.94
CA CYS A 80 -17.86 4.13 30.21
C CYS A 80 -19.26 4.70 30.02
N GLU A 81 -19.74 4.80 28.78
CA GLU A 81 -21.09 5.27 28.40
C GLU A 81 -21.42 6.70 28.84
N LYS A 82 -20.44 7.44 29.37
CA LYS A 82 -20.60 8.85 29.71
C LYS A 82 -20.63 9.70 28.46
N GLU A 83 -21.52 10.69 28.49
CA GLU A 83 -21.60 11.76 27.51
C GLU A 83 -20.38 12.69 27.65
N PHE A 84 -19.79 13.06 26.52
CA PHE A 84 -18.66 13.98 26.48
C PHE A 84 -18.66 14.85 25.23
N VAL A 85 -18.14 16.05 25.36
CA VAL A 85 -18.10 17.05 24.29
C VAL A 85 -16.72 17.07 23.65
N ILE A 86 -16.67 17.07 22.32
CA ILE A 86 -15.42 17.18 21.55
C ILE A 86 -15.52 18.27 20.49
N CYS A 87 -14.38 18.85 20.13
CA CYS A 87 -14.29 19.69 18.94
C CYS A 87 -14.52 18.84 17.67
N LYS A 88 -15.17 19.40 16.64
CA LYS A 88 -15.45 18.72 15.36
C LYS A 88 -14.18 18.21 14.66
N SER A 89 -13.02 18.83 14.90
CA SER A 89 -11.71 18.34 14.44
C SER A 89 -11.36 16.96 14.99
N LEU A 90 -11.85 16.62 16.18
CA LEU A 90 -11.63 15.35 16.87
C LEU A 90 -12.77 14.34 16.64
N LYS A 91 -13.61 14.50 15.61
CA LYS A 91 -14.79 13.64 15.35
C LYS A 91 -14.54 12.12 15.40
N ARG A 92 -13.29 11.68 15.16
CA ARG A 92 -12.85 10.27 15.23
C ARG A 92 -12.66 9.75 16.65
N ARG A 93 -12.56 10.61 17.67
CA ARG A 93 -12.45 10.21 19.08
C ARG A 93 -13.74 9.51 19.51
N ILE A 94 -13.60 8.37 20.17
CA ILE A 94 -14.71 7.51 20.62
C ILE A 94 -14.72 7.31 22.14
N THR A 95 -13.72 7.82 22.85
CA THR A 95 -13.61 7.75 24.31
C THR A 95 -13.52 9.13 24.93
N CYS A 96 -14.08 9.29 26.13
CA CYS A 96 -14.09 10.57 26.84
C CYS A 96 -12.71 10.99 27.36
N SER A 97 -11.87 10.03 27.74
CA SER A 97 -10.53 10.24 28.29
C SER A 97 -9.50 9.29 27.68
N ASP A 98 -8.22 9.54 27.97
CA ASP A 98 -7.12 8.64 27.59
C ASP A 98 -7.14 7.34 28.41
N GLU A 99 -7.54 7.41 29.68
CA GLU A 99 -7.78 6.21 30.50
C GLU A 99 -8.86 5.29 29.89
N CYS A 100 -9.97 5.87 29.43
CA CYS A 100 -11.02 5.11 28.75
C CYS A 100 -10.54 4.54 27.41
N LYS A 101 -9.60 5.20 26.74
CA LYS A 101 -8.98 4.71 25.51
C LYS A 101 -8.12 3.49 25.79
N GLU A 102 -7.30 3.52 26.84
CA GLU A 102 -6.46 2.38 27.22
C GLU A 102 -7.29 1.16 27.61
N LYS A 103 -8.37 1.37 28.38
CA LYS A 103 -9.32 0.30 28.74
C LYS A 103 -9.99 -0.28 27.49
N TYR A 104 -10.46 0.58 26.58
CA TYR A 104 -11.07 0.14 25.32
C TYR A 104 -10.09 -0.68 24.46
N ILE A 105 -8.83 -0.27 24.32
CA ILE A 105 -7.84 -1.00 23.52
C ILE A 105 -7.63 -2.43 24.03
N LYS A 106 -7.73 -2.65 25.34
CA LYS A 106 -7.59 -3.96 25.97
C LYS A 106 -8.90 -4.76 26.03
N SER A 107 -10.03 -4.18 25.61
CA SER A 107 -11.34 -4.83 25.67
C SER A 107 -11.54 -5.88 24.57
N ASP A 108 -12.33 -6.91 24.86
CA ASP A 108 -12.72 -7.93 23.88
C ASP A 108 -13.44 -7.35 22.66
N ILE A 109 -14.21 -6.28 22.86
CA ILE A 109 -14.90 -5.55 21.79
C ILE A 109 -13.90 -4.98 20.78
N HIS A 110 -12.79 -4.41 21.24
CA HIS A 110 -11.75 -3.89 20.35
C HIS A 110 -11.01 -5.01 19.62
N ILE A 111 -10.67 -6.09 20.34
CA ILE A 111 -9.99 -7.26 19.78
C ILE A 111 -10.85 -7.91 18.69
N ALA A 112 -12.16 -8.06 18.91
CA ALA A 112 -13.09 -8.60 17.92
C ALA A 112 -13.15 -7.73 16.66
N LYS A 113 -13.23 -6.40 16.80
CA LYS A 113 -13.19 -5.47 15.66
C LYS A 113 -11.88 -5.55 14.87
N LEU A 114 -10.74 -5.68 15.55
CA LEU A 114 -9.44 -5.86 14.89
C LEU A 114 -9.38 -7.17 14.09
N ARG A 115 -9.90 -8.27 14.66
CA ARG A 115 -10.00 -9.57 13.96
C ARG A 115 -10.88 -9.47 12.72
N GLU A 116 -12.05 -8.85 12.84
CA GLU A 116 -12.96 -8.64 11.71
C GLU A 116 -12.30 -7.80 10.60
N ALA A 117 -11.62 -6.72 10.97
CA ALA A 117 -10.88 -5.88 10.02
C ALA A 117 -9.75 -6.67 9.33
N GLY A 118 -9.02 -7.50 10.07
CA GLY A 118 -7.99 -8.40 9.52
C GLY A 118 -8.58 -9.38 8.50
N LEU A 119 -9.69 -10.04 8.83
CA LEU A 119 -10.39 -10.96 7.93
C LEU A 119 -10.90 -10.25 6.67
N LYS A 120 -11.44 -9.03 6.79
CA LYS A 120 -11.84 -8.21 5.63
C LYS A 120 -10.66 -7.88 4.73
N SER A 121 -9.51 -7.54 5.31
CA SER A 121 -8.29 -7.27 4.54
C SER A 121 -7.85 -8.49 3.74
N VAL A 122 -7.81 -9.67 4.36
CA VAL A 122 -7.44 -10.94 3.69
C VAL A 122 -8.42 -11.30 2.59
N LYS A 123 -9.72 -11.10 2.80
CA LYS A 123 -10.74 -11.31 1.76
C LYS A 123 -10.61 -10.31 0.59
N SER A 124 -10.20 -9.07 0.88
CA SER A 124 -10.05 -8.02 -0.14
C SER A 124 -8.76 -8.12 -0.96
N SER A 125 -7.73 -8.80 -0.43
CA SER A 125 -6.55 -9.13 -1.23
C SER A 125 -6.91 -10.23 -2.22
N CYS A 126 -7.07 -9.87 -3.49
CA CYS A 126 -7.11 -10.86 -4.56
C CYS A 126 -5.81 -11.68 -4.51
N SER A 127 -5.90 -12.98 -4.24
CA SER A 127 -4.74 -13.88 -4.27
C SER A 127 -4.19 -14.05 -5.69
N ARG A 128 -5.01 -13.77 -6.70
CA ARG A 128 -4.78 -14.05 -8.11
C ARG A 128 -4.23 -12.85 -8.85
N SER A 129 -3.36 -13.10 -9.82
CA SER A 129 -2.83 -12.00 -10.62
C SER A 129 -3.89 -11.45 -11.57
N LYS A 130 -3.83 -10.16 -11.93
CA LYS A 130 -4.76 -9.59 -12.92
C LYS A 130 -4.66 -10.28 -14.28
N ASN A 131 -3.47 -10.77 -14.64
CA ASN A 131 -3.26 -11.51 -15.89
C ASN A 131 -3.95 -12.88 -15.84
N GLU A 132 -3.78 -13.62 -14.74
CA GLU A 132 -4.42 -14.91 -14.49
C GLU A 132 -5.95 -14.80 -14.54
N ILE A 133 -6.53 -13.78 -13.89
CA ILE A 133 -7.97 -13.52 -13.92
C ILE A 133 -8.43 -13.27 -15.36
N TYR A 134 -7.74 -12.41 -16.09
CA TYR A 134 -8.11 -12.09 -17.47
C TYR A 134 -7.98 -13.29 -18.40
N PHE A 135 -6.94 -14.12 -18.23
CA PHE A 135 -6.79 -15.36 -18.97
C PHE A 135 -7.95 -16.34 -18.67
N ALA A 136 -8.33 -16.48 -17.40
CA ALA A 136 -9.46 -17.31 -17.02
C ALA A 136 -10.80 -16.83 -17.61
N GLU A 137 -10.99 -15.51 -17.73
CA GLU A 137 -12.15 -14.92 -18.40
C GLU A 137 -12.18 -15.25 -19.90
N LEU A 138 -11.03 -15.20 -20.59
CA LEU A 138 -10.92 -15.63 -22.00
C LEU A 138 -11.22 -17.13 -22.17
N CYS A 139 -10.77 -17.97 -21.24
CA CYS A 139 -11.14 -19.39 -21.25
C CYS A 139 -12.66 -19.58 -21.06
N LYS A 140 -13.26 -18.88 -20.08
CA LYS A 140 -14.71 -18.97 -19.80
C LYS A 140 -15.59 -18.47 -20.94
N SER A 141 -15.12 -17.50 -21.72
CA SER A 141 -15.85 -17.02 -22.89
C SER A 141 -15.77 -17.98 -24.08
N LYS A 142 -14.72 -18.82 -24.15
CA LYS A 142 -14.44 -19.71 -25.29
C LYS A 142 -14.86 -21.16 -25.05
N PHE A 143 -14.81 -21.63 -23.82
CA PHE A 143 -15.04 -23.03 -23.45
C PHE A 143 -16.13 -23.15 -22.39
N GLU A 144 -16.83 -24.29 -22.39
CA GLU A 144 -17.80 -24.63 -21.35
C GLU A 144 -17.13 -25.34 -20.17
N ASN A 145 -17.77 -25.29 -18.99
CA ASN A 145 -17.33 -26.00 -17.78
C ASN A 145 -15.90 -25.67 -17.32
N VAL A 146 -15.43 -24.44 -17.55
CA VAL A 146 -14.12 -23.97 -17.08
C VAL A 146 -14.13 -23.81 -15.56
N LEU A 147 -13.26 -24.55 -14.89
CA LEU A 147 -13.04 -24.45 -13.45
C LEU A 147 -11.81 -23.56 -13.18
N THR A 148 -11.79 -22.87 -12.05
CA THR A 148 -10.66 -21.99 -11.69
C THR A 148 -10.29 -22.19 -10.24
N ASN A 149 -9.01 -22.41 -9.94
CA ASN A 149 -8.50 -22.57 -8.59
C ASN A 149 -9.14 -23.73 -7.79
N GLU A 150 -9.61 -24.78 -8.49
CA GLU A 150 -10.21 -25.96 -7.86
C GLU A 150 -9.16 -26.99 -7.46
N LYS A 151 -9.23 -27.51 -6.23
CA LYS A 151 -8.28 -28.48 -5.65
C LYS A 151 -8.56 -29.92 -6.06
N MET A 152 -8.52 -30.20 -7.36
CA MET A 152 -8.92 -31.52 -7.88
C MET A 152 -7.76 -32.50 -8.10
N PHE A 153 -6.51 -32.11 -7.84
CA PHE A 153 -5.33 -32.91 -8.11
C PHE A 153 -4.64 -33.33 -6.80
N GLU A 154 -5.21 -34.28 -6.06
CA GLU A 154 -4.64 -34.74 -4.77
C GLU A 154 -4.43 -33.60 -3.75
N GLY A 155 -5.34 -32.62 -3.75
CA GLY A 155 -5.25 -31.42 -2.90
C GLY A 155 -4.49 -30.24 -3.53
N TRP A 156 -3.88 -30.43 -4.71
CA TRP A 156 -3.34 -29.35 -5.53
C TRP A 156 -4.43 -28.71 -6.41
N ASP A 157 -4.34 -27.40 -6.57
CA ASP A 157 -5.15 -26.58 -7.46
C ASP A 157 -4.42 -26.27 -8.77
N ALA A 158 -5.15 -25.80 -9.77
CA ALA A 158 -4.59 -25.12 -10.94
C ALA A 158 -5.37 -23.82 -11.19
N ASP A 159 -4.70 -22.85 -11.81
CA ASP A 159 -5.27 -21.51 -11.99
C ASP A 159 -6.54 -21.56 -12.86
N VAL A 160 -6.47 -22.32 -13.96
CA VAL A 160 -7.58 -22.63 -14.85
C VAL A 160 -7.56 -24.11 -15.20
N ILE A 161 -8.72 -24.77 -15.20
CA ILE A 161 -8.86 -26.18 -15.55
C ILE A 161 -9.94 -26.31 -16.61
N LEU A 162 -9.62 -27.08 -17.66
CA LEU A 162 -10.54 -27.43 -18.73
C LEU A 162 -10.83 -28.94 -18.66
N PRO A 163 -11.90 -29.37 -17.96
CA PRO A 163 -12.20 -30.78 -17.79
C PRO A 163 -12.42 -31.54 -19.10
N LEU A 164 -13.00 -30.88 -20.11
CA LEU A 164 -13.28 -31.47 -21.42
C LEU A 164 -12.00 -31.88 -22.15
N PHE A 165 -10.98 -31.01 -22.13
CA PHE A 165 -9.70 -31.26 -22.79
C PHE A 165 -8.71 -32.00 -21.88
N LYS A 166 -9.08 -32.25 -20.62
CA LYS A 166 -8.17 -32.76 -19.59
C LYS A 166 -6.89 -31.93 -19.48
N ILE A 167 -7.02 -30.60 -19.51
CA ILE A 167 -5.88 -29.67 -19.38
C ILE A 167 -5.98 -28.88 -18.07
N ALA A 168 -4.87 -28.78 -17.35
CA ALA A 168 -4.74 -27.94 -16.16
C ALA A 168 -3.68 -26.86 -16.41
N ILE A 169 -4.08 -25.59 -16.38
CA ILE A 169 -3.27 -24.44 -16.74
C ILE A 169 -2.74 -23.78 -15.47
N ASN A 170 -1.44 -23.56 -15.41
CA ASN A 170 -0.76 -22.87 -14.33
C ASN A 170 -0.12 -21.57 -14.81
N TRP A 171 -0.45 -20.44 -14.17
CA TRP A 171 0.08 -19.11 -14.45
C TRP A 171 1.25 -18.80 -13.52
N ASN A 172 2.45 -19.19 -13.92
CA ASN A 172 3.64 -19.05 -13.09
C ASN A 172 4.23 -17.64 -13.20
N GLY A 173 4.07 -16.84 -12.14
CA GLY A 173 4.65 -15.51 -12.02
C GLY A 173 6.16 -15.49 -11.74
N ILE A 174 6.75 -14.30 -11.68
CA ILE A 174 8.20 -14.08 -11.49
C ILE A 174 8.81 -14.79 -10.28
N PHE A 175 8.04 -15.02 -9.21
CA PHE A 175 8.52 -15.69 -7.99
C PHE A 175 8.83 -17.19 -8.18
N HIS A 176 8.30 -17.83 -9.23
CA HIS A 176 8.67 -19.20 -9.60
C HIS A 176 10.10 -19.28 -10.17
N TYR A 177 10.61 -18.16 -10.68
CA TYR A 177 11.87 -18.12 -11.43
C TYR A 177 12.97 -17.36 -10.70
N LYS A 178 12.61 -16.31 -9.94
CA LYS A 178 13.58 -15.41 -9.30
C LYS A 178 13.20 -15.10 -7.85
N PRO A 179 14.18 -15.07 -6.92
CA PRO A 179 13.91 -14.70 -5.54
C PRO A 179 13.54 -13.21 -5.48
N ILE A 180 12.30 -12.91 -5.07
CA ILE A 180 11.85 -11.52 -4.90
C ILE A 180 12.27 -10.98 -3.53
N ARG A 181 12.36 -11.86 -2.53
CA ARG A 181 12.66 -11.51 -1.13
C ARG A 181 13.91 -12.24 -0.66
N LYS A 182 14.66 -11.61 0.24
CA LYS A 182 15.82 -12.23 0.90
C LYS A 182 15.38 -13.49 1.65
N GLY A 183 16.05 -14.62 1.41
CA GLY A 183 15.74 -15.92 2.04
C GLY A 183 14.72 -16.79 1.30
N MET A 184 14.22 -16.36 0.14
CA MET A 184 13.34 -17.19 -0.68
C MET A 184 14.14 -18.34 -1.34
N ASN A 185 13.73 -19.59 -1.08
CA ASN A 185 14.35 -20.77 -1.68
C ASN A 185 13.59 -21.17 -2.95
N ILE A 186 14.18 -20.88 -4.12
CA ILE A 186 13.59 -21.16 -5.43
C ILE A 186 13.54 -22.66 -5.74
N GLU A 187 14.49 -23.44 -5.23
CA GLU A 187 14.52 -24.89 -5.43
C GLU A 187 13.31 -25.55 -4.77
N LYS A 188 12.94 -25.11 -3.56
CA LYS A 188 11.70 -25.56 -2.90
C LYS A 188 10.45 -25.22 -3.71
N VAL A 189 10.41 -24.03 -4.34
CA VAL A 189 9.28 -23.64 -5.21
C VAL A 189 9.21 -24.56 -6.42
N LYS A 190 10.33 -24.79 -7.10
CA LYS A 190 10.40 -25.71 -8.26
C LYS A 190 10.03 -27.15 -7.90
N ASN A 191 10.50 -27.66 -6.77
CA ASN A 191 10.17 -29.01 -6.31
C ASN A 191 8.67 -29.15 -6.05
N ARG A 192 8.06 -28.14 -5.45
CA ARG A 192 6.61 -28.08 -5.23
C ARG A 192 5.84 -28.05 -6.56
N ASP A 193 6.31 -27.26 -7.52
CA ASP A 193 5.70 -27.19 -8.86
C ASP A 193 5.83 -28.53 -9.61
N SER A 194 6.95 -29.25 -9.43
CA SER A 194 7.13 -30.62 -9.97
C SER A 194 6.10 -31.58 -9.39
N GLN A 195 5.97 -31.62 -8.06
CA GLN A 195 5.00 -32.49 -7.38
C GLN A 195 3.56 -32.20 -7.81
N LYS A 196 3.24 -30.91 -7.99
CA LYS A 196 1.94 -30.48 -8.52
C LYS A 196 1.72 -30.98 -9.96
N ASN A 197 2.71 -30.83 -10.84
CA ASN A 197 2.61 -31.33 -12.21
C ASN A 197 2.45 -32.85 -12.26
N GLU A 198 3.17 -33.59 -11.42
CA GLU A 198 3.04 -35.04 -11.31
C GLU A 198 1.64 -35.45 -10.84
N ALA A 199 1.06 -34.74 -9.86
CA ALA A 199 -0.31 -34.99 -9.39
C ALA A 199 -1.36 -34.74 -10.48
N ILE A 200 -1.18 -33.68 -11.28
CA ILE A 200 -2.02 -33.37 -12.44
C ILE A 200 -1.96 -34.51 -13.45
N ILE A 201 -0.75 -34.97 -13.80
CA ILE A 201 -0.53 -36.09 -14.74
C ILE A 201 -1.16 -37.38 -14.21
N ARG A 202 -0.95 -37.72 -12.93
CA ARG A 202 -1.56 -38.90 -12.29
C ARG A 202 -3.09 -38.87 -12.32
N SER A 203 -3.67 -37.67 -12.25
CA SER A 203 -5.12 -37.47 -12.34
C SER A 203 -5.67 -37.55 -13.78
N GLY A 204 -4.81 -37.84 -14.76
CA GLY A 204 -5.17 -37.94 -16.17
C GLY A 204 -5.32 -36.58 -16.88
N TYR A 205 -4.67 -35.54 -16.37
CA TYR A 205 -4.65 -34.21 -16.97
C TYR A 205 -3.26 -33.84 -17.49
N THR A 206 -3.21 -33.00 -18.50
CA THR A 206 -1.97 -32.43 -19.03
C THR A 206 -1.71 -31.06 -18.41
N PRO A 207 -0.58 -30.87 -17.69
CA PRO A 207 -0.22 -29.56 -17.15
C PRO A 207 0.28 -28.63 -18.26
N TYR A 208 -0.30 -27.43 -18.36
CA TYR A 208 0.12 -26.37 -19.27
C TYR A 208 0.62 -25.16 -18.47
N ASN A 209 1.93 -24.90 -18.49
CA ASN A 209 2.54 -23.87 -17.67
C ASN A 209 2.81 -22.60 -18.49
N ILE A 210 2.19 -21.48 -18.11
CA ILE A 210 2.42 -20.16 -18.69
C ILE A 210 3.44 -19.41 -17.85
N LYS A 211 4.47 -18.85 -18.48
CA LYS A 211 5.53 -18.10 -17.81
C LYS A 211 5.25 -16.60 -17.89
N ASP A 212 5.00 -15.97 -16.74
CA ASP A 212 4.79 -14.53 -16.63
C ASP A 212 5.89 -13.87 -15.79
N MET A 213 6.67 -13.00 -16.42
CA MET A 213 7.77 -12.27 -15.78
C MET A 213 7.44 -10.80 -15.55
N GLY A 214 6.25 -10.34 -15.95
CA GLY A 214 5.90 -8.92 -16.06
C GLY A 214 4.87 -8.44 -15.05
N SER A 215 4.52 -7.16 -15.18
CA SER A 215 3.30 -6.61 -14.59
C SER A 215 2.10 -6.88 -15.51
N TYR A 216 0.90 -6.48 -15.07
CA TYR A 216 -0.32 -6.67 -15.84
C TYR A 216 -0.18 -6.12 -17.27
N ASN A 217 -0.40 -7.00 -18.26
CA ASN A 217 -0.30 -6.66 -19.68
C ASN A 217 -1.34 -7.43 -20.49
N LYS A 218 -2.41 -6.73 -20.87
CA LYS A 218 -3.54 -7.30 -21.60
C LYS A 218 -3.13 -7.99 -22.92
N LYS A 219 -2.26 -7.34 -23.71
CA LYS A 219 -1.80 -7.87 -25.01
C LYS A 219 -0.98 -9.15 -24.84
N PHE A 220 -0.18 -9.22 -23.78
CA PHE A 220 0.59 -10.42 -23.45
C PHE A 220 -0.35 -11.59 -23.15
N VAL A 221 -1.35 -11.38 -22.29
CA VAL A 221 -2.36 -12.41 -21.97
C VAL A 221 -3.10 -12.90 -23.21
N GLU A 222 -3.54 -11.99 -24.09
CA GLU A 222 -4.18 -12.34 -25.36
C GLU A 222 -3.26 -13.17 -26.27
N SER A 223 -1.96 -12.82 -26.31
CA SER A 223 -0.99 -13.57 -27.11
C SER A 223 -0.74 -14.98 -26.55
N GLU A 224 -0.66 -15.14 -25.22
CA GLU A 224 -0.54 -16.45 -24.57
C GLU A 224 -1.81 -17.27 -24.74
N PHE A 225 -2.98 -16.64 -24.67
CA PHE A 225 -4.25 -17.30 -24.96
C PHE A 225 -4.32 -17.81 -26.40
N LYS A 226 -3.83 -17.04 -27.38
CA LYS A 226 -3.75 -17.51 -28.76
C LYS A 226 -2.83 -18.74 -28.90
N LYS A 227 -1.63 -18.71 -28.31
CA LYS A 227 -0.72 -19.88 -28.31
C LYS A 227 -1.36 -21.10 -27.66
N PHE A 228 -2.15 -20.88 -26.61
CA PHE A 228 -2.88 -21.93 -25.94
C PHE A 228 -4.00 -22.53 -26.82
N LEU A 229 -4.73 -21.70 -27.57
CA LEU A 229 -5.69 -22.19 -28.56
C LEU A 229 -4.99 -23.00 -29.65
N ASP A 230 -3.87 -22.51 -30.16
CA ASP A 230 -3.09 -23.23 -31.17
C ASP A 230 -2.65 -24.60 -30.63
N TYR A 231 -2.23 -24.67 -29.36
CA TYR A 231 -1.91 -25.93 -28.70
C TYR A 231 -3.11 -26.90 -28.63
N ILE A 232 -4.32 -26.42 -28.33
CA ILE A 232 -5.51 -27.29 -28.27
C ILE A 232 -5.91 -27.83 -29.65
N TYR A 233 -5.85 -27.01 -30.69
CA TYR A 233 -6.41 -27.36 -31.99
C TYR A 233 -5.43 -28.03 -32.95
N PHE A 234 -4.12 -27.90 -32.73
CA PHE A 234 -3.08 -28.41 -33.63
C PHE A 234 -2.17 -29.47 -32.99
N THR A 235 -2.46 -29.92 -31.76
CA THR A 235 -1.74 -31.01 -31.08
C THR A 235 -2.71 -32.17 -30.82
#